data_AF-D8RMP1-F1
#
_entry.id   AF-D8RMP1-F1
#
_cell.length_a   1.000
_cell.length_b   1.000
_cell.length_c   1.000
_cell.angle_alpha   90.00
_cell.angle_beta   90.00
_cell.angle_gamma   90.00
#
_symmetry.space_group_name_H-M   'P 1'
#
loop_
_entity.id
_entity.type
_entity.pdbx_description
1 polymer ?
#
loop_
_entity_poly.entity_id
_entity_poly.type
_entity_poly.pdbx_seq_one_letter_code
_entity_poly.pdbx_strand_id
1 'polypeptide(L)'
;VAVHTVTVHDRQRGLVHRFQVPEDQYILHTAEGEEIELPFSCRHGCCTACAVRIKSGKINQPEALGISAELKAQGYGLLCVGYPLSDVEVETQDEDEVYWLQFGRYFARGPVERDDYALELATGDE
;
A
#
# COMPACT_ATOMS: atom_id res chain seq x y z
N VAL A 1 -0.72 -22.97 10.33
CA VAL A 1 -0.65 -21.50 10.21
C VAL A 1 -2.05 -20.98 10.50
N ALA A 2 -2.19 -20.02 11.42
CA ALA A 2 -3.51 -19.45 11.71
C ALA A 2 -4.09 -18.78 10.45
N VAL A 3 -5.41 -18.71 10.38
CA VAL A 3 -6.12 -18.09 9.26
C VAL A 3 -7.01 -17.01 9.84
N HIS A 4 -7.01 -15.85 9.17
CA HIS A 4 -7.72 -14.67 9.62
C HIS A 4 -8.68 -14.17 8.56
N THR A 5 -9.81 -13.64 9.02
CA THR A 5 -10.76 -12.96 8.14
C THR A 5 -10.24 -11.58 7.80
N VAL A 6 -10.08 -11.29 6.52
CA VAL A 6 -9.76 -9.95 6.04
C VAL A 6 -10.96 -9.36 5.33
N THR A 7 -11.36 -8.16 5.75
CA THR A 7 -12.43 -7.37 5.13
C THR A 7 -11.81 -6.11 4.51
N VAL A 8 -11.96 -5.93 3.21
CA VAL A 8 -11.44 -4.77 2.47
C VAL A 8 -12.61 -3.98 1.90
N HIS A 9 -12.76 -2.74 2.36
CA HIS A 9 -13.67 -1.75 1.79
C HIS A 9 -12.99 -1.07 0.61
N ASP A 10 -13.37 -1.43 -0.61
CA ASP A 10 -12.94 -0.74 -1.83
C ASP A 10 -13.79 0.52 -2.01
N ARG A 11 -13.23 1.65 -1.58
CA ARG A 11 -13.88 2.95 -1.60
C ARG A 11 -14.13 3.46 -3.02
N GLN A 12 -13.28 3.14 -3.99
CA GLN A 12 -13.41 3.64 -5.36
C GLN A 12 -14.49 2.88 -6.12
N ARG A 13 -14.58 1.56 -5.92
CA ARG A 13 -15.59 0.71 -6.56
C ARG A 13 -16.88 0.58 -5.75
N GLY A 14 -16.88 1.01 -4.49
CA GLY A 14 -18.02 0.87 -3.58
C GLY A 14 -18.31 -0.59 -3.20
N LEU A 15 -17.27 -1.43 -3.18
CA LEU A 15 -17.36 -2.87 -2.93
C LEU A 15 -16.78 -3.21 -1.55
N VAL A 16 -17.23 -4.33 -0.99
CA VAL A 16 -16.65 -4.92 0.21
C VAL A 16 -16.24 -6.35 -0.09
N HIS A 17 -14.96 -6.63 0.04
CA HIS A 17 -14.40 -7.95 -0.15
C HIS A 17 -14.16 -8.59 1.22
N ARG A 18 -14.50 -9.87 1.36
CA ARG A 18 -14.26 -10.63 2.58
C ARG A 18 -13.73 -12.00 2.23
N PHE A 19 -12.52 -12.31 2.70
CA PHE A 19 -11.81 -13.53 2.35
C PHE A 19 -10.93 -14.01 3.51
N GLN A 20 -10.41 -15.24 3.40
CA GLN A 20 -9.62 -15.88 4.45
C GLN A 20 -8.14 -15.86 4.08
N VAL A 21 -7.30 -15.31 4.95
CA VAL A 21 -5.87 -15.12 4.69
C VAL A 21 -5.05 -15.86 5.75
N PRO A 22 -4.20 -16.83 5.35
CA PRO A 22 -3.22 -17.43 6.25
C PRO A 22 -2.22 -16.39 6.79
N GLU A 23 -1.84 -16.51 8.06
CA GLU A 23 -0.88 -15.57 8.71
C GLU A 23 0.52 -15.54 8.06
N ASP A 24 0.86 -16.53 7.24
CA ASP A 24 2.11 -16.65 6.48
C ASP A 24 1.99 -16.26 5.01
N GLN A 25 0.86 -15.70 4.59
CA GLN A 25 0.64 -15.20 3.22
C GLN A 25 0.34 -13.71 3.17
N TYR A 26 0.73 -13.08 2.07
CA TYR A 26 0.41 -11.68 1.81
C TYR A 26 -1.07 -11.52 1.46
N ILE A 27 -1.73 -10.55 2.09
CA ILE A 27 -3.15 -10.26 1.90
C ILE A 27 -3.51 -10.05 0.43
N LEU A 28 -2.74 -9.22 -0.30
CA LEU A 28 -3.00 -8.98 -1.73
C LEU A 28 -2.86 -10.26 -2.56
N HIS A 29 -1.85 -11.08 -2.29
CA HIS A 29 -1.61 -12.30 -3.06
C HIS A 29 -2.75 -13.31 -2.85
N THR A 30 -3.23 -13.45 -1.61
CA THR A 30 -4.40 -14.30 -1.33
C THR A 30 -5.67 -13.75 -2.00
N ALA A 31 -5.87 -12.43 -2.01
CA ALA A 31 -6.99 -11.80 -2.72
C ALA A 31 -6.96 -12.11 -4.23
N GLU A 32 -5.80 -11.95 -4.88
CA GLU A 32 -5.61 -12.28 -6.30
C GLU A 32 -5.94 -13.75 -6.59
N GLY A 33 -5.57 -14.66 -5.68
CA GLY A 33 -5.88 -16.09 -5.78
C GLY A 33 -7.38 -16.42 -5.67
N GLU A 34 -8.17 -15.54 -5.07
CA GLU A 34 -9.64 -15.62 -5.00
C GLU A 34 -10.33 -14.77 -6.09
N GLU A 35 -9.58 -14.34 -7.12
CA GLU A 35 -10.08 -13.48 -8.21
C GLU A 35 -10.61 -12.12 -7.72
N ILE A 36 -10.13 -11.66 -6.56
CA ILE A 36 -10.45 -10.35 -5.98
C ILE A 36 -9.39 -9.34 -6.46
N GLU A 37 -9.84 -8.39 -7.26
CA GLU A 37 -9.01 -7.28 -7.72
C GLU A 37 -8.99 -6.15 -6.68
N LEU A 38 -7.81 -5.85 -6.14
CA LEU A 38 -7.54 -4.69 -5.30
C LEU A 38 -6.50 -3.78 -5.96
N PRO A 39 -6.45 -2.48 -5.64
CA PRO A 39 -5.43 -1.57 -6.17
C PRO A 39 -4.00 -1.99 -5.82
N PHE A 40 -3.11 -2.05 -6.81
CA PHE A 40 -1.67 -2.24 -6.63
C PHE A 40 -0.91 -1.73 -7.88
N SER A 41 0.41 -1.55 -7.74
CA SER A 41 1.30 -1.29 -8.87
C SER A 41 2.59 -2.09 -8.78
N CYS A 42 3.39 -1.90 -7.71
CA CYS A 42 4.72 -2.51 -7.67
C CYS A 42 4.80 -3.91 -7.03
N ARG A 43 3.92 -4.29 -6.09
CA ARG A 43 4.02 -5.51 -5.26
C ARG A 43 5.29 -5.67 -4.39
N HIS A 44 6.06 -4.61 -4.21
CA HIS A 44 7.32 -4.62 -3.44
C HIS A 44 7.28 -3.69 -2.22
N GLY A 45 6.09 -3.27 -1.78
CA GLY A 45 5.94 -2.43 -0.59
C GLY A 45 6.38 -0.97 -0.74
N CYS A 46 6.56 -0.44 -1.96
CA CYS A 46 7.12 0.89 -2.20
C CYS A 46 6.14 1.93 -2.77
N CYS A 47 5.33 1.57 -3.78
CA CYS A 47 4.56 2.52 -4.60
C CYS A 47 3.34 3.15 -3.92
N THR A 48 2.92 2.68 -2.75
CA THR A 48 1.69 3.11 -2.05
C THR A 48 0.35 2.87 -2.77
N ALA A 49 0.32 2.39 -4.01
CA ALA A 49 -0.93 2.05 -4.72
C ALA A 49 -1.83 1.02 -4.00
N CYS A 50 -1.25 0.13 -3.19
CA CYS A 50 -1.99 -0.84 -2.37
C CYS A 50 -2.21 -0.39 -0.92
N ALA A 51 -2.09 0.91 -0.68
CA ALA A 51 -2.23 1.47 0.66
C ALA A 51 -3.68 1.44 1.13
N VAL A 52 -3.83 1.12 2.41
CA VAL A 52 -5.12 1.05 3.07
C VAL A 52 -5.06 1.72 4.43
N ARG A 53 -6.22 2.15 4.91
CA ARG A 53 -6.46 2.55 6.28
C ARG A 53 -6.94 1.35 7.06
N ILE A 54 -6.22 0.95 8.10
CA ILE A 54 -6.62 -0.10 9.02
C ILE A 54 -7.70 0.46 9.95
N LYS A 55 -8.91 -0.09 9.85
CA LYS A 55 -10.06 0.26 10.70
C LYS A 55 -10.05 -0.57 11.98
N SER A 56 -9.72 -1.86 11.87
CA SER A 56 -9.56 -2.77 13.00
C SER A 56 -8.59 -3.91 12.69
N GLY A 57 -8.07 -4.57 13.73
CA GLY A 57 -7.11 -5.66 13.60
C GLY A 57 -5.65 -5.23 13.51
N LYS A 58 -4.77 -6.17 13.15
CA LYS A 58 -3.32 -5.97 13.06
C LYS A 58 -2.76 -6.59 11.79
N ILE A 59 -1.92 -5.82 11.10
CA ILE A 59 -1.13 -6.27 9.95
C ILE A 59 0.35 -6.17 10.30
N ASN A 60 1.09 -7.25 10.09
CA ASN A 60 2.55 -7.23 10.07
C ASN A 60 3.03 -6.86 8.66
N GLN A 61 3.92 -5.88 8.54
CA GLN A 61 4.37 -5.34 7.25
C GLN A 61 5.82 -4.80 7.32
N PRO A 62 6.80 -5.68 7.57
CA PRO A 62 8.20 -5.27 7.69
C PRO A 62 8.78 -4.73 6.36
N GLU A 63 8.31 -5.22 5.22
CA GLU A 63 8.75 -4.82 3.88
C GLU A 63 8.01 -3.56 3.35
N ALA A 64 7.12 -2.95 4.13
CA ALA A 64 6.43 -1.73 3.74
C ALA A 64 7.36 -0.50 3.85
N LEU A 65 8.21 -0.33 2.84
CA LEU A 65 9.18 0.76 2.70
C LEU A 65 8.54 2.08 2.23
N GLY A 66 7.43 2.00 1.51
CA GLY A 66 6.71 3.13 0.92
C GLY A 66 5.93 3.98 1.93
N ILE A 67 5.78 3.53 3.18
CA ILE A 67 5.13 4.29 4.25
C ILE A 67 6.03 4.38 5.48
N SER A 68 6.13 5.57 6.06
CA SER A 68 6.93 5.83 7.27
C SER A 68 6.35 5.15 8.50
N ALA A 69 7.17 5.01 9.54
CA ALA A 69 6.71 4.55 10.85
C ALA A 69 5.57 5.40 11.43
N GLU A 70 5.56 6.70 11.11
CA GLU A 70 4.49 7.62 11.53
C GLU A 70 3.16 7.31 10.82
N LEU A 71 3.17 7.07 9.51
CA LEU A 71 1.96 6.62 8.80
C LEU A 71 1.49 5.24 9.28
N LYS A 72 2.42 4.31 9.53
CA LYS A 72 2.08 3.00 10.14
C LYS A 72 1.39 3.20 11.50
N ALA A 73 1.94 4.05 12.36
CA ALA A 73 1.37 4.37 13.68
C ALA A 73 0.02 5.09 13.59
N GLN A 74 -0.17 5.91 12.55
CA GLN A 74 -1.47 6.49 12.28
C GLN A 74 -2.48 5.40 11.92
N GLY A 75 -2.08 4.26 11.36
CA GLY A 75 -2.97 3.16 10.95
C GLY A 75 -3.02 2.93 9.44
N TYR A 76 -1.97 3.32 8.71
CA TYR A 76 -1.83 2.95 7.30
C TYR A 76 -1.09 1.61 7.16
N GLY A 77 -1.47 0.84 6.14
CA GLY A 77 -0.78 -0.40 5.78
C GLY A 77 -0.73 -0.63 4.28
N LEU A 78 0.16 -1.53 3.84
CA LEU A 78 0.29 -1.93 2.43
C LEU A 78 -0.12 -3.40 2.28
N LEU A 79 -1.17 -3.67 1.49
CA LEU A 79 -1.68 -5.04 1.35
C LEU A 79 -0.72 -5.98 0.61
N CYS A 80 0.12 -5.45 -0.30
CA CYS A 80 1.04 -6.27 -1.09
C CYS A 80 2.16 -6.94 -0.30
N VAL A 81 2.44 -6.44 0.90
CA VAL A 81 3.48 -6.95 1.81
C VAL A 81 2.93 -7.07 3.24
N GLY A 82 1.61 -7.15 3.36
CA GLY A 82 0.92 -7.22 4.64
C GLY A 82 0.51 -8.64 4.97
N TYR A 83 0.88 -9.12 6.15
CA TYR A 83 0.41 -10.38 6.73
C TYR A 83 -0.61 -10.08 7.84
N PRO A 84 -1.77 -10.75 7.89
CA PRO A 84 -2.70 -10.58 8.99
C PRO A 84 -2.17 -11.25 10.27
N LEU A 85 -2.27 -10.56 11.41
CA LEU A 85 -1.99 -11.13 12.75
C LEU A 85 -3.27 -11.34 13.58
N SER A 86 -4.41 -10.94 13.02
CA SER A 86 -5.75 -11.09 13.58
C SER A 86 -6.76 -10.97 12.44
N ASP A 87 -8.06 -11.10 12.73
CA ASP A 87 -9.07 -10.58 11.81
C ASP A 87 -8.81 -9.08 11.60
N VAL A 88 -8.91 -8.63 10.36
CA VAL A 88 -8.54 -7.28 9.92
C VAL A 88 -9.66 -6.68 9.08
N GLU A 89 -9.95 -5.41 9.33
CA GLU A 89 -10.82 -4.60 8.49
C GLU A 89 -10.06 -3.36 8.02
N VAL A 90 -10.02 -3.15 6.71
CA VAL A 90 -9.29 -2.05 6.08
C VAL A 90 -10.13 -1.36 5.01
N GLU A 91 -9.75 -0.13 4.66
CA GLU A 91 -10.36 0.64 3.58
C GLU A 91 -9.28 1.14 2.62
N THR A 92 -9.47 0.93 1.31
CA THR A 92 -8.56 1.42 0.27
C THR A 92 -8.44 2.93 0.31
N GLN A 93 -7.23 3.45 0.12
CA GLN A 93 -6.96 4.88 0.07
C GLN A 93 -6.59 5.31 -1.35
N ASP A 94 -6.72 6.61 -1.61
CA ASP A 94 -6.21 7.18 -2.85
C ASP A 94 -4.67 7.15 -2.81
N GLU A 95 -4.03 6.69 -3.89
CA GLU A 95 -2.56 6.63 -3.98
C GLU A 95 -1.94 8.00 -3.76
N ASP A 96 -2.53 9.04 -4.36
CA ASP A 96 -2.02 10.40 -4.26
C ASP A 96 -2.10 10.89 -2.82
N GLU A 97 -3.18 10.57 -2.08
CA GLU A 97 -3.33 10.96 -0.67
C GLU A 97 -2.19 10.40 0.18
N VAL A 98 -1.89 9.11 0.06
CA VAL A 98 -0.84 8.46 0.86
C VAL A 98 0.54 8.95 0.43
N TYR A 99 0.75 9.14 -0.87
CA TYR A 99 1.98 9.71 -1.41
C TYR A 99 2.23 11.13 -0.88
N TRP A 100 1.21 12.00 -0.91
CA TRP A 100 1.28 13.36 -0.38
C TRP A 100 1.52 13.40 1.12
N LEU A 101 0.86 12.54 1.91
CA LEU A 101 1.10 12.45 3.35
C LEU A 101 2.54 12.02 3.66
N GLN A 102 3.10 11.12 2.85
CA GLN A 102 4.46 10.61 3.03
C GLN A 102 5.53 11.61 2.56
N PHE A 103 5.36 12.21 1.39
CA PHE A 103 6.40 12.96 0.68
C PHE A 103 6.11 14.45 0.51
N GLY A 104 4.85 14.89 0.65
CA GLY A 104 4.40 16.26 0.39
C GLY A 104 5.19 17.34 1.15
N ARG A 105 5.59 17.04 2.38
CA ARG A 105 6.42 17.93 3.21
C ARG A 105 7.81 18.22 2.63
N TYR A 106 8.33 17.37 1.75
CA TYR A 106 9.62 17.57 1.10
C TYR A 106 9.47 18.44 -0.15
N PHE A 107 8.41 18.23 -0.93
CA PHE A 107 8.10 19.08 -2.07
C PHE A 107 7.71 20.51 -1.67
N ALA A 108 7.13 20.69 -0.49
CA ALA A 108 6.81 22.01 0.06
C ALA A 108 8.06 22.83 0.48
N ARG A 109 9.28 22.27 0.46
CA ARG A 109 10.51 22.96 0.91
C ARG A 109 11.21 23.79 -0.16
N GLY A 110 10.66 23.86 -1.37
CA GLY A 110 11.24 24.60 -2.48
C GLY A 110 11.56 23.70 -3.67
N PRO A 111 12.14 24.25 -4.74
CA PRO A 111 12.45 23.49 -5.95
C PRO A 111 13.39 22.33 -5.62
N VAL A 112 12.97 21.12 -6.00
CA VAL A 112 13.83 19.93 -5.99
C VAL A 112 14.70 20.02 -7.23
N GLU A 113 16.02 20.01 -7.04
CA GLU A 113 16.98 19.84 -8.13
C GLU A 113 16.71 18.47 -8.77
N ARG A 114 16.27 18.48 -10.03
CA ARG A 114 16.03 17.26 -10.80
C ARG A 114 17.35 16.86 -11.43
N ASP A 115 17.74 15.62 -11.20
CA ASP A 115 18.79 14.99 -12.00
C ASP A 115 18.16 14.70 -13.37
N ASP A 116 18.53 15.53 -14.36
CA ASP A 116 17.97 15.51 -15.71
C ASP A 116 18.51 14.36 -16.55
N TYR A 117 19.29 13.42 -15.96
CA TYR A 117 19.82 12.24 -16.64
C TYR A 117 18.77 11.43 -17.42
N ALA A 118 17.55 11.30 -16.90
CA ALA A 118 16.47 10.63 -17.62
C ALA A 118 16.02 11.42 -18.88
N LEU A 119 16.11 12.74 -18.83
CA LEU A 119 15.85 13.64 -19.97
C LEU A 119 17.00 13.59 -20.97
N GLU A 120 18.26 13.61 -20.50
CA GLU A 120 19.47 13.46 -21.32
C GLU A 120 19.44 12.14 -22.11
N LEU A 121 19.09 11.02 -21.44
CA LEU A 121 18.88 9.74 -22.10
C LEU A 121 17.75 9.76 -23.14
N ALA A 122 16.70 10.53 -22.89
CA ALA A 122 15.55 10.64 -23.79
C ALA A 122 15.82 11.56 -24.99
N THR A 123 16.66 12.59 -24.83
CA THR A 123 17.06 13.49 -25.91
C THR A 123 18.27 12.99 -26.68
N GLY A 124 19.01 12.02 -26.13
CA GLY A 124 20.20 11.43 -26.76
C GLY A 124 21.40 12.38 -26.76
N ASP A 125 21.41 13.36 -25.86
CA ASP A 125 22.56 14.23 -25.64
C ASP A 125 23.48 13.52 -24.62
N GLU A 126 24.54 12.86 -25.11
CA GLU A 126 25.68 12.37 -24.30
C GLU A 126 26.63 13.51 -23.89
#